data_AF-A0A968MVY8-F1
#
_entry.id   AF-A0A968MVY8-F1
#
_cell.length_a   1.000
_cell.length_b   1.000
_cell.length_c   1.000
_cell.angle_alpha   90.00
_cell.angle_beta   90.00
_cell.angle_gamma   90.00
#
_symmetry.space_group_name_H-M   'P 1'
#
loop_
_entity.id
_entity.type
_entity.pdbx_description
1 polymer ?
#
loop_
_entity_poly.entity_id
_entity_poly.type
_entity_poly.pdbx_seq_one_letter_code
_entity_poly.pdbx_strand_id
1 'polypeptide(L)' 'LPPYIGSVKVMVVAGNGNNAFGNTDKVIAVRKPLMILATLPRVVGPGENVALPVSILPWIQKLRM' A
#
# COMPACT_ATOMS: atom_id res chain seq x y z
N LEU A 1 -0.71 -4.81 -9.62
CA LEU A 1 0.08 -3.87 -8.79
C LEU A 1 1.32 -4.62 -8.31
N PRO A 2 2.52 -4.01 -8.32
CA PRO A 2 3.65 -4.52 -7.56
C PRO A 2 3.23 -4.81 -6.10
N PRO A 3 3.98 -5.62 -5.33
CA PRO A 3 3.64 -5.93 -3.95
C PRO A 3 3.54 -4.63 -3.12
N TYR A 4 2.31 -4.19 -2.86
CA TYR A 4 1.97 -2.99 -2.12
C TYR A 4 0.79 -3.29 -1.20
N ILE A 5 0.91 -2.89 0.05
CA ILE A 5 -0.11 -3.00 1.08
C ILE A 5 -0.27 -1.58 1.62
N GLY A 6 -1.49 -1.06 1.59
CA GLY A 6 -1.72 0.34 1.95
C GLY A 6 -2.95 0.92 1.27
N SER A 7 -2.88 2.19 0.90
CA SER A 7 -3.99 2.93 0.31
C SER A 7 -3.54 3.59 -0.99
N VAL A 8 -4.17 3.21 -2.10
CA VAL A 8 -3.90 3.80 -3.41
C VAL A 8 -4.99 4.81 -3.73
N LYS A 9 -4.61 5.97 -4.26
CA LYS A 9 -5.54 6.94 -4.85
C LYS A 9 -5.48 6.82 -6.36
N VAL A 10 -6.60 6.41 -6.98
CA VAL A 10 -6.77 6.41 -8.43
C VAL A 10 -7.29 7.77 -8.83
N MET A 11 -6.62 8.45 -9.75
CA MET A 11 -6.99 9.77 -10.26
C MET A 11 -7.22 9.67 -11.77
N VAL A 12 -8.29 10.30 -12.25
CA VAL A 12 -8.63 10.39 -13.66
C VAL A 12 -8.77 11.86 -14.01
N VAL A 13 -8.13 12.26 -15.10
CA VAL A 13 -8.27 13.60 -15.69
C VAL A 13 -8.76 13.41 -17.12
N ALA A 14 -9.84 14.10 -17.48
CA ALA A 14 -10.44 14.07 -18.80
C ALA A 14 -10.30 15.43 -19.48
N GLY A 15 -10.06 15.41 -20.79
CA GLY A 15 -10.07 16.60 -21.65
C GLY A 15 -10.82 16.29 -22.94
N ASN A 16 -11.54 17.28 -23.47
CA ASN A 16 -12.26 17.19 -24.75
C ASN A 16 -11.75 18.26 -25.74
N GLY A 17 -11.90 18.03 -27.05
CA GLY A 17 -11.49 18.94 -28.12
C GLY A 17 -12.16 20.32 -28.11
N ASN A 18 -13.21 20.51 -27.31
CA ASN A 18 -13.88 21.80 -27.09
C ASN A 18 -13.32 22.57 -25.88
N ASN A 19 -12.04 22.40 -25.52
CA ASN A 19 -11.40 23.00 -24.35
C ASN A 19 -12.11 22.73 -23.00
N ALA A 20 -12.81 21.60 -22.87
CA ALA A 20 -13.43 21.19 -21.62
C ALA A 20 -12.50 20.23 -20.86
N PHE A 21 -12.35 20.44 -19.54
CA PHE A 21 -11.52 19.63 -18.66
C PHE A 21 -12.33 19.16 -17.44
N GLY A 22 -12.04 17.95 -16.96
CA GLY A 22 -12.63 17.39 -15.74
C GLY A 22 -11.64 16.50 -15.00
N ASN A 23 -11.86 16.31 -13.70
CA ASN A 23 -11.08 15.37 -12.91
C ASN A 23 -11.98 14.60 -11.92
N THR A 24 -11.52 13.44 -11.47
CA THR A 24 -12.11 12.70 -10.37
C THR A 24 -11.08 11.78 -9.73
N ASP A 25 -11.22 11.49 -8.45
CA ASP A 25 -10.35 10.56 -7.75
C ASP A 25 -11.11 9.62 -6.80
N LYS A 26 -10.51 8.46 -6.53
CA LYS A 26 -11.04 7.46 -5.61
C LYS A 26 -9.92 6.79 -4.82
N VAL A 27 -10.10 6.74 -3.51
CA VAL A 27 -9.19 6.06 -2.58
C VAL A 27 -9.62 4.59 -2.42
N ILE A 28 -8.68 3.67 -2.63
CA ILE A 28 -8.90 2.23 -2.58
C ILE A 28 -7.83 1.60 -1.68
N ALA A 29 -8.26 0.87 -0.66
CA ALA A 29 -7.35 0.14 0.19
C ALA A 29 -6.90 -1.17 -0.47
N VAL A 30 -5.58 -1.42 -0.49
CA VAL A 30 -4.96 -2.63 -1.02
C VAL A 30 -4.53 -3.49 0.16
N ARG A 31 -5.21 -4.63 0.34
CA ARG A 31 -5.11 -5.47 1.54
C ARG A 31 -4.96 -6.94 1.16
N LYS A 32 -4.31 -7.73 2.01
CA LYS A 32 -4.27 -9.19 1.93
C LYS A 32 -4.80 -9.80 3.23
N PRO A 33 -5.41 -11.00 3.22
CA PRO A 33 -5.93 -11.66 4.43
C PRO A 33 -4.86 -11.92 5.51
N LEU A 34 -3.60 -12.09 5.11
CA LEU A 34 -2.47 -12.25 6.01
C LEU A 34 -1.28 -11.45 5.45
N MET A 35 -0.64 -10.66 6.29
CA MET A 35 0.44 -9.74 5.92
C MET A 35 1.65 -9.94 6.82
N ILE A 36 2.84 -9.79 6.24
CA ILE A 36 4.13 -9.87 6.94
C ILE A 36 4.83 -8.53 6.75
N LEU A 37 5.21 -7.87 7.84
CA LEU A 37 5.96 -6.61 7.83
C LEU A 37 7.28 -6.80 8.57
N ALA A 38 8.37 -6.75 7.83
CA ALA A 38 9.72 -6.69 8.40
C ALA A 38 10.20 -5.24 8.43
N THR A 39 10.79 -4.80 9.54
CA THR A 39 11.34 -3.45 9.68
C THR A 39 12.82 -3.51 9.96
N LEU A 40 13.66 -2.88 9.15
CA LEU A 40 15.10 -2.81 9.39
C LEU A 40 15.52 -1.35 9.63
N PRO A 41 16.53 -1.07 10.46
CA PRO A 41 17.17 0.24 10.51
C PRO A 41 17.63 0.68 9.11
N ARG A 42 17.52 1.98 8.83
CA ARG A 42 17.85 2.54 7.50
C ARG A 42 19.35 2.45 7.18
N VAL A 43 20.20 2.43 8.19
CA VAL A 43 21.66 2.33 8.08
C VAL A 43 22.13 1.27 9.07
N VAL A 44 23.09 0.45 8.64
CA VAL A 44 23.78 -0.55 9.45
C VAL A 44 25.26 -0.45 9.12
N GLY A 45 26.11 -0.43 10.14
CA GLY A 45 27.57 -0.40 9.98
C GLY A 45 28.16 -1.78 9.63
N PRO A 46 29.33 -1.83 8.97
CA PRO A 46 30.02 -3.09 8.73
C PRO A 46 30.34 -3.81 10.06
N GLY A 47 29.94 -5.07 10.17
CA GLY A 47 30.18 -5.91 11.37
C GLY A 47 29.14 -5.79 12.48
N GLU A 48 28.09 -4.98 12.31
CA GLU A 48 27.00 -4.90 13.28
C GLU A 48 26.04 -6.09 13.16
N ASN A 49 25.68 -6.68 14.31
CA ASN A 49 24.61 -7.67 14.40
C ASN A 49 23.29 -6.96 14.67
N VAL A 50 22.31 -7.15 13.78
CA VAL A 50 20.99 -6.55 13.91
C VAL A 50 19.94 -7.64 13.91
N ALA A 51 19.06 -7.62 14.92
CA ALA A 51 17.86 -8.45 14.92
C ALA A 51 16.85 -7.85 13.94
N LEU A 52 16.31 -8.65 13.03
CA LEU A 52 15.28 -8.22 12.06
C LEU A 52 13.90 -8.49 12.66
N PRO A 53 13.21 -7.48 13.21
CA PRO A 53 11.88 -7.66 13.77
C PRO A 53 10.89 -7.90 12.65
N VAL A 54 10.05 -8.92 12.82
CA VAL A 54 8.99 -9.30 11.89
C VAL A 54 7.65 -9.28 12.62
N SER A 55 6.68 -8.58 12.03
CA SER A 55 5.29 -8.54 12.50
C SER A 55 4.38 -9.30 11.54
N ILE A 56 3.49 -10.14 12.07
CA ILE A 56 2.48 -10.88 11.31
C ILE A 56 1.12 -10.24 11.62
N LEU A 57 0.46 -9.72 10.60
CA LEU A 57 -0.80 -8.99 10.74
C LEU A 57 -1.93 -9.75 10.01
N PRO A 58 -2.88 -10.36 10.75
CA PRO A 58 -4.08 -10.95 10.15
C PRO A 58 -5.09 -9.86 9.79
N TRP A 59 -5.64 -9.90 8.58
CA TRP A 59 -6.74 -9.04 8.15
C TRP A 59 -8.02 -9.87 8.05
N ILE A 60 -8.85 -9.81 9.09
CA ILE A 60 -10.12 -10.53 9.15
C ILE A 60 -11.19 -9.71 8.41
N GLN A 61 -11.60 -10.20 7.25
CA GLN A 61 -12.85 -9.76 6.62
C GLN A 61 -13.98 -10.57 7.25
N LYS A 62 -14.87 -9.88 7.98
CA LYS A 62 -16.05 -10.51 8.60
C LYS A 62 -16.84 -11.22 7.49
N LEU A 63 -16.80 -12.55 7.47
CA LEU A 63 -17.68 -13.37 6.64
C LEU A 63 -19.11 -13.04 7.07
N ARG A 64 -19.85 -12.30 6.23
CA ARG A 64 -21.30 -12.21 6.35
C ARG A 64 -21.84 -13.55 5.85
N MET A 65 -22.18 -14.43 6.80
CA MET A 65 -23.21 -15.44 6.63
C MET A 65 -24.55 -14.83 7.01
#